data_AF-A0A5J4PD73-F1
#
_entry.id   AF-A0A5J4PD73-F1
#
_cell.length_a   1.000
_cell.length_b   1.000
_cell.length_c   1.000
_cell.angle_alpha   90.00
_cell.angle_beta   90.00
_cell.angle_gamma   90.00
#
_symmetry.space_group_name_H-M   'P 1'
#
loop_
_entity.id
_entity.type
_entity.pdbx_description
1 polymer ?
#
loop_
_entity_poly.entity_id
_entity_poly.type
_entity_poly.pdbx_seq_one_letter_code
_entity_poly.pdbx_strand_id
1 'polypeptide(L)'
;MGNYAHGNQPVQHAIYLYNYSGEPWKAQYWVREVMDKLYTPAPDGYCGDEDNGQTSAWYVFSAMGFYPVCPGANEYVLGSPLFKSMTLHLENGKQVTLNAENNSKANRYVAQGKRILIY
;
A
#
# COMPACT_ATOMS: atom_id res chain seq x y z
N MET A 1 1.90 -13.27 10.11
CA MET A 1 0.56 -13.68 9.58
C MET A 1 0.76 -14.98 8.81
N GLY A 2 0.65 -16.14 9.47
CA GLY A 2 1.30 -17.36 8.95
C GLY A 2 2.79 -17.12 8.74
N ASN A 3 3.36 -17.59 7.63
CA ASN A 3 4.78 -17.40 7.28
C ASN A 3 5.12 -15.97 6.78
N TYR A 4 4.14 -15.08 6.68
CA TYR A 4 4.39 -13.67 6.33
C TYR A 4 4.86 -12.88 7.57
N ALA A 5 6.14 -12.54 7.61
CA ALA A 5 6.80 -11.80 8.69
C ALA A 5 7.12 -10.36 8.25
N HIS A 6 6.13 -9.48 8.36
CA HIS A 6 6.19 -8.12 7.81
C HIS A 6 7.34 -7.24 8.34
N GLY A 7 7.78 -7.50 9.58
CA GLY A 7 8.88 -6.78 10.21
C GLY A 7 10.26 -7.04 9.61
N ASN A 8 10.36 -7.79 8.50
CA ASN A 8 11.59 -7.98 7.74
C ASN A 8 11.34 -7.71 6.25
N GLN A 9 12.23 -6.96 5.62
CA GLN A 9 12.05 -6.34 4.30
C GLN A 9 11.89 -7.32 3.14
N PRO A 10 12.58 -8.48 3.09
CA PRO A 10 12.49 -9.40 1.95
C PRO A 10 11.06 -9.83 1.60
N VAL A 11 10.15 -9.87 2.57
CA VAL A 11 8.76 -10.32 2.35
C VAL A 11 7.79 -9.17 2.04
N GLN A 12 8.18 -7.91 2.20
CA GLN A 12 7.24 -6.77 2.12
C GLN A 12 6.57 -6.63 0.75
N HIS A 13 7.25 -7.01 -0.34
CA HIS A 13 6.69 -7.02 -1.70
C HIS A 13 5.75 -8.20 -1.98
N ALA A 14 5.81 -9.28 -1.18
CA ALA A 14 5.16 -10.56 -1.51
C ALA A 14 3.63 -10.47 -1.58
N ILE A 15 3.00 -9.55 -0.84
CA ILE A 15 1.55 -9.35 -0.89
C ILE A 15 1.09 -8.93 -2.30
N TYR A 16 1.88 -8.09 -2.96
CA TYR A 16 1.55 -7.56 -4.28
C TYR A 16 1.70 -8.60 -5.39
N LEU A 17 2.31 -9.76 -5.11
CA LEU A 17 2.44 -10.85 -6.09
C LEU A 17 1.09 -11.47 -6.48
N TYR A 18 0.06 -11.33 -5.63
CA TYR A 18 -1.31 -11.74 -5.99
C TYR A 18 -1.84 -11.04 -7.24
N ASN A 19 -1.38 -9.82 -7.55
CA ASN A 19 -1.77 -9.15 -8.79
C ASN A 19 -1.25 -9.90 -10.02
N TYR A 20 -0.05 -10.47 -9.93
CA TYR A 20 0.58 -11.24 -11.00
C TYR A 20 -0.02 -12.64 -11.15
N SER A 21 -0.71 -13.15 -10.12
CA SER A 21 -1.46 -14.41 -10.19
C SER A 21 -2.92 -14.23 -10.63
N GLY A 22 -3.34 -13.01 -11.01
CA GLY A 22 -4.72 -12.73 -11.42
C GLY A 22 -5.72 -12.65 -10.25
N GLU A 23 -5.24 -12.53 -9.01
CA GLU A 23 -6.07 -12.49 -7.80
C GLU A 23 -5.92 -11.18 -7.00
N PRO A 24 -6.08 -10.00 -7.62
CA PRO A 24 -5.74 -8.71 -6.98
C PRO A 24 -6.57 -8.41 -5.72
N TRP A 25 -7.75 -9.00 -5.56
CA TRP A 25 -8.55 -8.85 -4.33
C TRP A 25 -7.82 -9.43 -3.10
N LYS A 26 -6.95 -10.42 -3.27
CA LYS A 26 -6.11 -10.95 -2.19
C LYS A 26 -5.03 -9.96 -1.78
N ALA A 27 -4.39 -9.27 -2.74
CA ALA A 27 -3.45 -8.19 -2.43
C ALA A 27 -4.15 -7.07 -1.65
N GLN A 28 -5.30 -6.61 -2.15
CA GLN A 28 -6.11 -5.56 -1.51
C GLN A 28 -6.51 -5.92 -0.08
N TYR A 29 -6.93 -7.17 0.14
CA TYR A 29 -7.24 -7.67 1.47
C TYR A 29 -6.02 -7.64 2.39
N TRP A 30 -4.91 -8.29 2.00
CA TRP A 30 -3.75 -8.45 2.87
C TRP A 30 -3.00 -7.15 3.13
N VAL A 31 -2.91 -6.23 2.16
CA VAL A 31 -2.33 -4.89 2.39
C VAL A 31 -3.08 -4.17 3.51
N ARG A 32 -4.42 -4.20 3.48
CA ARG A 32 -5.26 -3.54 4.49
C ARG A 32 -5.17 -4.23 5.85
N GLU A 33 -5.08 -5.56 5.88
CA GLU A 33 -4.90 -6.30 7.13
C GLU A 33 -3.54 -6.03 7.78
N VAL A 34 -2.47 -5.91 6.98
CA VAL A 34 -1.14 -5.53 7.49
C VAL A 34 -1.16 -4.13 8.10
N MET A 35 -1.69 -3.14 7.38
CA MET A 35 -1.77 -1.76 7.88
C MET A 35 -2.62 -1.64 9.16
N ASP A 36 -3.70 -2.43 9.31
CA ASP A 36 -4.58 -2.37 10.49
C ASP A 36 -4.01 -3.12 11.70
N LYS A 37 -3.22 -4.19 11.49
CA LYS A 37 -2.74 -5.08 12.57
C LYS A 37 -1.31 -4.83 13.00
N LEU A 38 -0.45 -4.37 12.10
CA LEU A 38 1.00 -4.34 12.29
C LEU A 38 1.58 -2.92 12.38
N TYR A 39 0.70 -1.92 12.34
CA TYR A 39 1.03 -0.50 12.49
C TYR A 39 0.12 0.14 13.52
N THR A 40 0.69 0.83 14.49
CA THR A 40 -0.07 1.65 15.46
C THR A 40 0.65 2.98 15.71
N PRO A 41 -0.05 4.02 16.21
CA PRO A 41 0.59 5.28 16.58
C PRO A 41 1.29 5.24 17.95
N ALA A 42 1.45 4.06 18.56
CA ALA A 42 2.11 3.89 19.86
C ALA A 42 3.65 3.79 19.70
N PRO A 43 4.43 3.95 20.79
CA PRO A 43 5.89 3.82 20.74
C PRO A 43 6.40 2.47 20.22
N ASP A 44 5.63 1.39 20.39
CA ASP A 44 5.85 0.04 19.88
C ASP A 44 5.09 -0.23 18.57
N GLY A 45 4.85 0.82 17.79
CA GLY A 45 3.93 0.82 16.65
C GLY A 45 4.35 0.00 15.44
N TYR A 46 5.56 -0.55 15.40
CA TYR A 46 6.04 -1.40 14.30
C TYR A 46 6.20 -2.85 14.75
N CYS A 47 5.88 -3.78 13.85
CA CYS A 47 6.00 -5.22 14.10
C CYS A 47 7.44 -5.78 14.00
N GLY A 48 8.45 -4.92 13.89
CA GLY A 48 9.87 -5.23 13.72
C GLY A 48 10.69 -3.95 13.63
N ASP A 49 11.93 -4.05 13.15
CA ASP A 49 12.78 -2.88 12.97
C ASP A 49 12.20 -1.93 11.90
N GLU A 50 12.34 -0.63 12.16
CA GLU A 50 11.82 0.41 11.26
C GLU A 50 12.68 0.53 9.99
N ASP A 51 13.96 0.18 10.11
CA ASP A 51 14.97 0.14 9.04
C ASP A 51 15.08 1.45 8.25
N ASN A 52 15.36 2.52 8.98
CA ASN A 52 15.74 3.84 8.45
C ASN A 52 14.74 4.41 7.44
N GLY A 53 13.45 4.28 7.73
CA GLY A 53 12.35 4.77 6.91
C GLY A 53 11.71 3.70 6.03
N GLN A 54 12.28 2.49 5.93
CA GLN A 54 11.79 1.47 5.00
C GLN A 54 10.39 0.98 5.38
N THR A 55 10.17 0.62 6.64
CA THR A 55 8.86 0.13 7.10
C THR A 55 7.80 1.24 7.08
N SER A 56 8.21 2.49 7.35
CA SER A 56 7.36 3.68 7.17
C SER A 56 7.02 3.93 5.69
N ALA A 57 8.00 3.81 4.79
CA ALA A 57 7.80 4.00 3.35
C ALA A 57 6.84 2.96 2.78
N TRP A 58 6.92 1.70 3.22
CA TRP A 58 5.94 0.67 2.85
C TRP A 58 4.52 1.10 3.20
N TYR A 59 4.32 1.63 4.41
CA TYR A 59 3.01 2.12 4.85
C TYR A 59 2.53 3.29 3.99
N VAL A 60 3.39 4.29 3.71
CA VAL A 60 3.04 5.46 2.89
C VAL A 60 2.64 5.07 1.47
N PHE A 61 3.44 4.25 0.79
CA PHE A 61 3.10 3.74 -0.55
C PHE A 61 1.79 2.94 -0.54
N SER A 62 1.67 1.98 0.39
CA SER A 62 0.48 1.14 0.51
C SER A 62 -0.78 1.95 0.83
N ALA A 63 -0.65 2.99 1.68
CA ALA A 63 -1.74 3.90 2.01
C ALA A 63 -2.18 4.73 0.79
N MET A 64 -1.24 5.12 -0.08
CA MET A 64 -1.53 5.72 -1.40
C MET A 64 -2.28 4.76 -2.33
N GLY A 65 -2.12 3.46 -2.12
CA GLY A 65 -2.81 2.40 -2.86
C GLY A 65 -1.97 1.77 -3.95
N PHE A 66 -0.65 1.92 -3.93
CA PHE A 66 0.27 1.27 -4.88
C PHE A 66 1.66 1.06 -4.27
N TYR A 67 2.47 0.15 -4.82
CA TYR A 67 3.79 -0.17 -4.29
C TYR A 67 4.81 -0.54 -5.38
N PRO A 68 6.08 -0.11 -5.28
CA PRO A 68 7.13 -0.48 -6.23
C PRO A 68 7.67 -1.89 -5.93
N VAL A 69 7.05 -2.93 -6.49
CA VAL A 69 7.48 -4.34 -6.30
C VAL A 69 8.90 -4.59 -6.81
N CYS A 70 9.28 -3.95 -7.91
CA CYS A 70 10.62 -4.01 -8.48
C CYS A 70 11.15 -2.57 -8.61
N PRO A 71 11.85 -2.05 -7.58
CA PRO A 71 12.48 -0.73 -7.65
C PRO A 71 13.41 -0.63 -8.88
N GLY A 72 13.25 0.43 -9.66
CA GLY A 72 13.93 0.62 -10.94
C GLY A 72 13.11 0.26 -12.18
N ALA A 73 11.99 -0.47 -12.04
CA ALA A 73 11.15 -0.90 -13.17
C ALA A 73 10.18 0.18 -13.71
N ASN A 74 10.23 1.44 -13.24
CA ASN A 74 9.28 2.50 -13.61
C ASN A 74 7.78 2.14 -13.48
N GLU A 75 7.46 1.17 -12.63
CA GLU A 75 6.12 0.64 -12.44
C GLU A 75 5.74 0.63 -10.95
N TYR A 76 4.45 0.87 -10.68
CA TYR A 76 3.85 0.71 -9.36
C TYR A 76 2.68 -0.26 -9.44
N VAL A 77 2.65 -1.22 -8.52
CA VAL A 77 1.64 -2.27 -8.48
C VAL A 77 0.51 -1.84 -7.56
N LEU A 78 -0.72 -1.87 -8.07
CA LEU A 78 -1.90 -1.43 -7.34
C LEU A 78 -2.17 -2.31 -6.10
N GLY A 79 -2.47 -1.67 -4.98
CA GLY A 79 -2.97 -2.29 -3.76
C GLY A 79 -4.40 -1.81 -3.46
N SER A 80 -4.64 -1.42 -2.20
CA SER A 80 -5.87 -0.73 -1.79
C SER A 80 -5.50 0.57 -1.06
N PRO A 81 -6.01 1.73 -1.51
CA PRO A 81 -5.77 2.99 -0.81
C PRO A 81 -6.37 2.96 0.60
N LEU A 82 -5.78 3.71 1.52
CA LEU A 82 -6.25 3.82 2.91
C LEU A 82 -7.14 5.06 3.14
N PHE A 83 -6.88 6.14 2.43
CA PHE A 83 -7.63 7.39 2.52
C PHE A 83 -8.58 7.57 1.33
N LYS A 84 -9.58 8.45 1.47
CA LYS A 84 -10.54 8.77 0.39
C LYS A 84 -9.92 9.68 -0.67
N SER A 85 -9.00 10.57 -0.28
CA SER A 85 -8.27 11.45 -1.17
C SER A 85 -6.87 11.70 -0.61
N MET A 86 -5.87 11.76 -1.49
CA MET A 86 -4.48 12.10 -1.17
C MET A 86 -3.91 12.96 -2.30
N THR A 87 -3.11 13.97 -1.96
CA THR A 87 -2.41 14.79 -2.95
C THR A 87 -0.90 14.67 -2.72
N LEU A 88 -0.17 14.25 -3.75
CA LEU A 88 1.28 14.28 -3.78
C LEU A 88 1.74 15.60 -4.38
N HIS A 89 2.68 16.26 -3.71
CA HIS A 89 3.37 17.44 -4.22
C HIS A 89 4.74 17.00 -4.73
N LEU A 90 4.95 17.11 -6.04
CA LEU A 90 6.20 16.68 -6.68
C LEU A 90 7.22 17.83 -6.68
N GLU A 91 8.51 17.48 -6.72
CA GLU A 91 9.61 18.44 -6.71
C GLU A 91 9.58 19.42 -7.89
N ASN A 92 8.98 19.02 -9.01
CA ASN A 92 8.79 19.86 -10.19
C ASN A 92 7.57 20.82 -10.07
N GLY A 93 6.99 20.95 -8.88
CA GLY A 93 5.82 21.80 -8.60
C GLY A 93 4.48 21.24 -9.08
N LYS A 94 4.47 20.08 -9.77
CA LYS A 94 3.22 19.40 -10.14
C LYS A 94 2.60 18.74 -8.92
N GLN A 95 1.29 18.57 -9.00
CA GLN A 95 0.51 17.83 -8.01
C GLN A 95 -0.06 16.59 -8.66
N VAL A 96 -0.19 15.51 -7.88
CA VAL A 96 -0.91 14.30 -8.25
C VAL A 96 -1.98 14.04 -7.21
N THR A 97 -3.25 14.13 -7.58
CA THR A 97 -4.36 13.82 -6.65
C THR A 97 -4.93 12.43 -6.92
N LEU A 98 -4.89 11.57 -5.91
CA LEU A 98 -5.47 10.23 -5.89
C LEU A 98 -6.84 10.26 -5.21
N ASN A 99 -7.88 9.80 -5.90
CA ASN A 99 -9.24 9.76 -5.36
C ASN A 99 -9.77 8.31 -5.29
N ALA A 100 -10.27 7.94 -4.11
CA ALA A 100 -10.84 6.63 -3.81
C ALA A 100 -12.20 6.81 -3.12
N GLU A 101 -13.18 7.28 -3.91
CA GLU A 101 -14.55 7.49 -3.45
C GLU A 101 -15.13 6.19 -2.87
N ASN A 102 -15.77 6.30 -1.71
CA ASN A 102 -16.32 5.19 -0.92
C ASN A 102 -15.29 4.28 -0.20
N ASN A 103 -14.00 4.61 -0.21
CA ASN A 103 -13.02 3.88 0.61
C ASN A 103 -13.38 3.94 2.11
N SER A 104 -13.38 2.78 2.76
CA SER A 104 -13.64 2.62 4.20
C SER A 104 -13.04 1.30 4.70
N LYS A 105 -13.16 1.00 6.00
CA LYS A 105 -12.77 -0.33 6.53
C LYS A 105 -13.59 -1.48 5.94
N ALA A 106 -14.88 -1.23 5.65
CA ALA A 106 -15.79 -2.20 5.04
C ALA A 106 -15.59 -2.30 3.51
N ASN A 107 -15.17 -1.19 2.88
CA ASN A 107 -15.06 -1.08 1.43
C ASN A 107 -13.59 -0.92 1.01
N ARG A 108 -12.89 -2.05 1.02
CA ARG A 108 -11.43 -2.16 0.79
C ARG A 108 -11.04 -2.65 -0.60
N TYR A 109 -12.02 -3.01 -1.43
CA TYR A 109 -11.77 -3.62 -2.73
C TYR A 109 -11.92 -2.58 -3.84
N VAL A 110 -10.93 -2.53 -4.72
CA VAL A 110 -11.00 -1.70 -5.93
C VAL A 110 -11.72 -2.52 -7.00
N ALA A 111 -12.94 -2.11 -7.35
CA ALA A 111 -13.77 -2.79 -8.34
C ALA A 111 -13.13 -2.76 -9.74
N GLN A 112 -13.34 -3.82 -10.53
CA GLN A 112 -12.94 -3.85 -11.94
C GLN A 112 -13.50 -2.62 -12.68
N GLY A 113 -12.65 -1.93 -13.41
CA GLY A 113 -12.98 -0.70 -14.15
C GLY A 113 -12.85 0.60 -13.36
N LYS A 114 -12.76 0.56 -12.01
CA LYS A 114 -12.40 1.74 -11.22
C LYS A 114 -10.88 1.90 -11.20
N ARG A 115 -10.40 3.07 -11.63
CA ARG A 115 -8.98 3.43 -11.67
C ARG A 115 -8.68 4.38 -10.52
N ILE A 116 -7.49 4.27 -9.94
CA ILE A 116 -6.93 5.40 -9.20
C ILE A 116 -6.62 6.46 -10.24
N LEU A 117 -7.38 7.56 -10.22
CA LEU A 117 -7.17 8.67 -11.13
C LEU A 117 -6.00 9.48 -10.57
N ILE A 118 -5.04 9.77 -11.45
CA ILE A 118 -3.85 10.58 -11.20
C ILE A 118 -4.05 11.81 -12.08
N TYR A 119 -4.37 12.95 -11.45
CA TYR A 119 -4.53 14.25 -12.12
C TYR A 119 -3.32 15.12 -11.86
#